data_AF-A0A948PTB2-F1
#
_entry.id   AF-A0A948PTB2-F1
#
_cell.length_a   1.000
_cell.length_b   1.000
_cell.length_c   1.000
_cell.angle_alpha   90.00
_cell.angle_beta   90.00
_cell.angle_gamma   90.00
#
_symmetry.space_group_name_H-M   'P 1'
#
loop_
_entity.id
_entity.type
_entity.pdbx_description
1 polymer ?
#
loop_
_entity_poly.entity_id
_entity_poly.type
_entity_poly.pdbx_seq_one_letter_code
_entity_poly.pdbx_strand_id
1 'polypeptide(L)' 'MKIKRYQTKKTAQEIQDMVFKNMSANKKIEIGSKLWKLGKDIVGNKINYASRRSSKSFSQYRKDS' A
#
# COMPACT_ATOMS: atom_id res chain seq x y z
N MET A 1 5.13 -44.22 -17.45
CA MET A 1 5.44 -42.81 -17.77
C MET A 1 5.38 -41.99 -16.48
N LYS A 2 6.51 -41.59 -15.90
CA LYS A 2 6.56 -40.87 -14.61
C LYS A 2 6.41 -39.37 -14.88
N ILE A 3 5.23 -38.82 -14.58
CA ILE A 3 4.97 -37.38 -14.69
C ILE A 3 5.74 -36.69 -13.56
N LYS A 4 6.86 -36.04 -13.90
CA LYS A 4 7.59 -35.18 -12.95
C LYS A 4 6.68 -34.02 -12.59
N ARG A 5 6.22 -33.96 -11.34
CA ARG A 5 5.51 -32.80 -10.80
C ARG A 5 6.49 -31.64 -10.72
N TYR A 6 6.35 -30.66 -11.62
CA TYR A 6 7.00 -29.37 -11.45
C TYR A 6 6.36 -28.69 -10.25
N GLN A 7 7.10 -28.55 -9.14
CA GLN A 7 6.67 -27.71 -8.03
C GLN A 7 6.65 -26.27 -8.56
N THR A 8 5.46 -25.74 -8.82
CA THR A 8 5.25 -24.32 -9.09
C THR A 8 5.80 -23.55 -7.90
N LYS A 9 6.87 -22.79 -8.11
CA LYS A 9 7.40 -21.88 -7.09
C LYS A 9 6.31 -20.86 -6.78
N LYS A 10 5.99 -20.70 -5.50
CA LYS A 10 4.96 -19.77 -5.05
C LYS A 10 5.22 -18.37 -5.58
N THR A 11 4.17 -17.70 -6.04
CA THR A 11 4.28 -16.30 -6.50
C THR A 11 4.53 -15.37 -5.31
N ALA A 12 5.06 -14.17 -5.57
CA ALA A 12 5.25 -13.17 -4.52
C ALA A 12 3.94 -12.83 -3.80
N GLN A 13 2.83 -12.81 -4.55
CA GLN A 13 1.49 -12.59 -4.01
C GLN A 13 1.05 -13.74 -3.10
N GLU A 14 1.24 -14.99 -3.51
CA GLU A 14 0.92 -16.16 -2.67
C GLU A 14 1.72 -16.18 -1.37
N ILE A 15 2.96 -15.70 -1.40
CA ILE A 15 3.79 -15.56 -0.21
C ILE A 15 3.26 -14.44 0.69
N GLN A 16 2.90 -13.28 0.13
CA GLN A 16 2.31 -12.18 0.89
C GLN A 16 0.98 -12.59 1.52
N ASP A 17 0.10 -13.23 0.76
CA ASP A 17 -1.19 -13.70 1.26
C ASP A 17 -1.00 -14.70 2.39
N MET A 18 -0.03 -15.61 2.29
CA MET A 18 0.29 -16.54 3.37
C MET A 18 0.81 -15.83 4.64
N VAL A 19 1.62 -14.78 4.49
CA VAL A 19 2.11 -13.97 5.61
C VAL A 19 0.97 -13.19 6.27
N PHE A 20 0.11 -12.55 5.49
CA PHE A 20 -0.99 -11.75 6.03
C PHE A 20 -2.18 -12.59 6.50
N LYS A 21 -2.42 -13.79 5.98
CA LYS A 21 -3.58 -14.62 6.33
C LYS A 21 -3.67 -14.91 7.84
N ASN A 22 -2.53 -15.09 8.51
CA ASN A 22 -2.46 -15.45 9.92
C ASN A 22 -2.33 -14.24 10.86
N MET A 23 -2.44 -13.02 10.35
CA MET A 23 -2.32 -11.79 11.15
C MET A 23 -3.69 -11.23 11.54
N SER A 24 -3.80 -10.73 12.77
CA SER A 24 -4.95 -9.93 13.20
C SER A 24 -5.04 -8.63 12.39
N ALA A 25 -6.25 -8.08 12.24
CA ALA A 25 -6.48 -6.86 11.48
C ALA A 25 -5.59 -5.69 11.97
N ASN A 26 -5.46 -5.53 13.29
CA ASN A 26 -4.62 -4.50 13.90
C ASN A 26 -3.15 -4.64 13.50
N LYS A 27 -2.63 -5.88 13.48
CA LYS A 27 -1.24 -6.15 13.10
C LYS A 27 -0.99 -5.91 11.60
N LYS A 28 -1.99 -6.16 10.75
CA LYS A 28 -1.93 -5.80 9.32
C LYS A 28 -1.84 -4.28 9.13
N ILE A 29 -2.67 -3.53 9.86
CA ILE A 29 -2.67 -2.06 9.81
C ILE A 29 -1.32 -1.52 10.28
N GLU A 30 -0.79 -2.04 11.38
CA GLU A 30 0.51 -1.64 11.91
C GLU A 30 1.63 -1.89 10.90
N ILE A 31 1.73 -3.10 10.35
CA ILE A 31 2.74 -3.47 9.35
C ILE A 31 2.58 -2.64 8.07
N GLY A 32 1.35 -2.44 7.61
CA GLY A 32 1.04 -1.60 6.45
C GLY A 32 1.52 -0.17 6.64
N SER A 33 1.31 0.43 7.81
CA SER A 33 1.77 1.79 8.13
C SER A 33 3.29 1.90 8.13
N LYS A 34 4.00 0.88 8.63
CA LYS A 34 5.47 0.81 8.64
C LYS A 34 6.03 0.66 7.22
N LEU A 35 5.45 -0.22 6.41
CA LEU A 35 5.82 -0.40 5.00
C LEU A 35 5.58 0.87 4.18
N TRP A 36 4.48 1.57 4.45
CA TRP A 36 4.19 2.86 3.83
C TRP A 36 5.24 3.90 4.16
N LYS A 37 5.59 4.05 5.45
CA LYS A 37 6.65 4.96 5.88
C LYS A 37 8.00 4.61 5.25
N LEU A 38 8.37 3.33 5.24
CA LEU A 38 9.59 2.85 4.61
C LEU A 38 9.63 3.17 3.11
N GLY A 39 8.52 2.93 2.39
CA GLY A 39 8.42 3.28 0.97
C GLY A 39 8.57 4.78 0.74
N LYS A 40 7.99 5.60 1.61
CA LYS A 40 8.13 7.06 1.56
C LYS A 40 9.57 7.52 1.83
N ASP A 41 10.24 6.89 2.79
CA ASP A 41 11.63 7.20 3.15
C ASP A 41 12.60 6.80 2.02
N ILE A 42 12.41 5.62 1.41
CA ILE A 42 13.21 5.14 0.26
C ILE A 42 13.03 6.04 -0.96
N VAL A 43 11.79 6.47 -1.23
CA VAL A 43 11.47 7.30 -2.39
C VAL A 43 11.81 8.78 -2.12
N GLY A 44 12.01 9.15 -0.86
CA GLY A 44 12.58 10.40 -0.36
C GLY A 44 11.86 11.65 -0.89
N ASN A 45 12.28 12.10 -2.08
CA ASN A 45 11.87 13.32 -2.77
C ASN A 45 11.02 13.12 -4.04
N LYS A 46 10.77 11.88 -4.50
CA LYS A 46 10.10 11.65 -5.80
C LYS A 46 8.57 11.70 -5.75
N ILE A 47 7.94 11.55 -4.58
CA ILE A 47 6.47 11.61 -4.47
C ILE A 47 6.07 12.93 -3.81
N ASN A 48 5.90 13.95 -4.64
CA ASN A 48 5.42 15.26 -4.22
C ASN A 48 3.88 15.31 -4.27
N TYR A 49 3.25 14.94 -3.15
CA TYR A 49 1.78 14.92 -3.00
C TYR A 49 1.16 16.32 -2.99
N ALA A 50 1.97 17.38 -2.88
CA ALA A 50 1.51 18.76 -2.95
C ALA A 50 1.24 19.23 -4.40
N SER A 51 1.79 18.53 -5.42
CA SER A 51 1.68 18.96 -6.82
C SER A 51 0.25 18.94 -7.39
N ARG A 52 -0.70 18.26 -6.71
CA ARG A 52 -2.13 18.23 -7.08
C ARG A 52 -3.07 18.62 -5.95
N ARG A 53 -2.59 19.33 -4.92
CA ARG A 53 -3.52 19.99 -3.99
C ARG A 53 -4.09 21.19 -4.74
N SER A 54 -5.20 20.99 -5.47
CA SER A 54 -5.93 22.10 -6.06
C SER A 54 -6.17 23.13 -4.96
N SER A 55 -5.72 24.36 -5.16
CA SER A 55 -5.91 25.51 -4.29
C SER A 55 -7.38 25.96 -4.24
N LYS A 56 -8.33 25.01 -4.26
CA LYS A 56 -9.72 25.29 -3.91
C LYS A 56 -9.78 25.50 -2.40
N SER A 57 -9.41 26.72 -2.05
CA SER A 57 -9.78 27.39 -0.82
C SER A 57 -11.25 27.08 -0.52
N PHE A 58 -11.52 26.58 0.68
CA PHE A 58 -12.86 26.39 1.25
C PHE A 58 -13.66 27.71 1.37
N SER A 59 -13.13 28.85 0.88
CA SER A 59 -13.79 30.15 0.89
C SER A 59 -14.94 30.29 -0.12
N GLN A 60 -15.14 29.36 -1.06
CA GLN A 60 -16.22 29.48 -2.05
C GLN A 60 -17.61 29.06 -1.53
N TYR A 61 -17.71 28.34 -0.41
CA TYR A 61 -19.00 27.84 0.11
C TYR A 61 -19.70 28.77 1.12
N ARG A 62 -19.23 30.02 1.30
CA ARG A 62 -19.81 30.98 2.26
C ARG A 62 -20.54 32.17 1.61
N LYS A 63 -20.70 32.22 0.28
CA LYS A 63 -21.32 33.37 -0.40
C LYS A 63 -22.78 33.17 -0.83
N ASP A 64 -23.36 31.99 -0.63
CA ASP A 64 -24.74 31.70 -1.06
C ASP A 64 -25.62 31.19 0.11
N SER A 65 -25.65 31.90 1.23
CA SER A 65 -26.66 31.72 2.28
C SER A 65 -27.20 33.06 2.74
#